data_AF-N8ZP48-F1
#
_entry.id   AF-N8ZP48-F1
#
_cell.length_a   1.000
_cell.length_b   1.000
_cell.length_c   1.000
_cell.angle_alpha   90.00
_cell.angle_beta   90.00
_cell.angle_gamma   90.00
#
_symmetry.space_group_name_H-M   'P 1'
#
loop_
_entity.id
_entity.type
_entity.pdbx_description
1 polymer ?
#
loop_
_entity_poly.entity_id
_entity_poly.type
_entity_poly.pdbx_seq_one_letter_code
_entity_poly.pdbx_strand_id
1 'polypeptide(L)'
;MELSNAKRKSLGMGTTQEDIKQIRETWADLANKALEHAGCREKIDHRSYADQNNGLQATIHEGTKVTQLRRQGIDTEISRFNDNVKQRNTQQLHQEKQQKESVLQRGLSRVDQSFDQWQKNQETKRLELEYQAEMKRQQELEKQRAEQALRKASQKLGRGGMSL
;
A
#
# COMPACT_ATOMS: atom_id res chain seq x y z
N MET A 1 36.24 -24.90 -27.00
CA MET A 1 35.35 -26.07 -27.09
C MET A 1 34.67 -26.24 -25.75
N GLU A 2 33.34 -26.18 -25.70
CA GLU A 2 32.54 -26.48 -24.50
C GLU A 2 32.80 -27.94 -24.06
N LEU A 3 33.20 -28.15 -22.81
CA LEU A 3 33.38 -29.50 -22.26
C LEU A 3 32.01 -30.13 -21.95
N SER A 4 31.84 -31.42 -22.24
CA SER A 4 30.63 -32.13 -21.86
C SER A 4 30.47 -32.19 -20.33
N ASN A 5 29.24 -32.23 -19.82
CA ASN A 5 28.99 -32.34 -18.37
C ASN A 5 29.65 -33.58 -17.75
N ALA A 6 29.73 -34.68 -18.48
CA ALA A 6 30.44 -35.88 -18.04
C ALA A 6 31.95 -35.58 -17.85
N LYS A 7 32.56 -34.87 -18.79
CA LYS A 7 33.97 -34.47 -18.69
C LYS A 7 34.20 -33.45 -17.57
N ARG A 8 33.31 -32.47 -17.42
CA ARG A 8 33.36 -31.47 -16.32
C ARG A 8 33.29 -32.13 -14.94
N LYS A 9 32.36 -33.07 -14.76
CA LYS A 9 32.24 -33.86 -13.52
C LYS A 9 33.53 -34.63 -13.22
N SER A 10 34.15 -35.24 -14.22
CA SER A 10 35.43 -35.97 -14.04
C SER A 10 36.59 -35.07 -13.62
N LEU A 11 36.49 -33.76 -13.88
CA LEU A 11 37.48 -32.74 -13.52
C LEU A 11 37.13 -32.01 -12.21
N GLY A 12 36.11 -32.45 -11.47
CA GLY A 12 35.65 -31.78 -10.25
C GLY A 12 34.97 -30.43 -10.49
N MET A 13 34.59 -30.12 -11.72
CA MET A 13 33.91 -28.88 -12.08
C MET A 13 32.38 -29.02 -11.96
N GLY A 14 31.69 -27.91 -11.66
CA GLY A 14 30.22 -27.82 -11.71
C GLY A 14 29.69 -28.07 -13.12
N THR A 15 28.38 -28.35 -13.27
CA THR A 15 27.81 -28.55 -14.61
C THR A 15 27.62 -27.20 -15.31
N THR A 16 27.49 -27.23 -16.63
CA THR A 16 27.16 -26.04 -17.41
C THR A 16 25.83 -25.40 -16.94
N GLN A 17 24.90 -26.18 -16.39
CA GLN A 17 23.63 -25.63 -15.88
C GLN A 17 23.83 -24.81 -14.60
N GLU A 18 24.73 -25.22 -13.72
CA GLU A 18 25.08 -24.42 -12.54
C GLU A 18 25.79 -23.12 -12.94
N ASP A 19 26.72 -23.17 -13.89
CA ASP A 19 27.37 -21.98 -14.43
C ASP A 19 26.33 -21.00 -15.01
N ILE A 20 25.37 -21.51 -15.80
CA ILE A 20 24.30 -20.69 -16.37
C ILE A 20 23.45 -20.03 -15.28
N LYS A 21 23.14 -20.74 -14.19
CA LYS A 21 22.40 -20.15 -13.06
C LYS A 21 23.18 -19.00 -12.43
N GLN A 22 24.47 -19.20 -12.17
CA GLN A 22 25.34 -18.16 -11.60
C GLN A 22 25.48 -16.95 -12.53
N ILE A 23 25.60 -17.18 -13.84
CA ILE A 23 25.63 -16.09 -14.84
C ILE A 23 24.33 -15.30 -14.83
N ARG A 24 23.17 -15.98 -14.81
CA ARG A 24 21.86 -15.32 -14.76
C ARG A 24 21.66 -14.50 -13.49
N GLU A 25 22.09 -15.05 -12.35
CA GLU A 25 22.07 -14.34 -11.07
C GLU A 25 22.94 -13.08 -11.12
N THR A 26 24.21 -13.22 -11.50
CA THR A 26 25.15 -12.10 -11.61
C THR A 26 24.63 -11.02 -12.56
N TRP A 27 24.07 -11.43 -13.69
CA TRP A 27 23.50 -10.50 -14.65
C TRP A 27 22.28 -9.76 -14.09
N ALA A 28 21.36 -10.47 -13.42
CA ALA A 28 20.18 -9.86 -12.80
C ALA A 28 20.59 -8.85 -11.72
N ASP A 29 21.60 -9.16 -10.91
CA ASP A 29 22.12 -8.24 -9.88
C ASP A 29 22.69 -6.97 -10.48
N LEU A 30 23.50 -7.09 -11.54
CA LEU A 30 24.06 -5.94 -12.25
C LEU A 30 22.96 -5.08 -12.90
N ALA A 31 21.99 -5.73 -13.56
CA ALA A 31 20.87 -5.04 -14.19
C ALA A 31 19.98 -4.32 -13.15
N ASN A 32 19.70 -4.97 -12.02
CA ASN A 32 18.91 -4.37 -10.94
C ASN A 32 19.59 -3.16 -10.31
N LYS A 33 20.92 -3.18 -10.13
CA LYS A 33 21.69 -2.00 -9.69
C LYS A 33 21.57 -0.84 -10.69
N ALA A 34 21.62 -1.14 -11.99
CA ALA A 34 21.45 -0.12 -13.02
C ALA A 34 20.01 0.45 -13.03
N LEU A 35 18.98 -0.40 -12.86
CA LEU A 35 17.59 0.03 -12.73
C LEU A 35 17.38 0.93 -11.51
N GLU A 36 17.98 0.58 -10.37
CA GLU A 36 17.94 1.40 -9.15
C GLU A 36 18.60 2.76 -9.35
N HIS A 37 19.79 2.81 -9.96
CA HIS A 37 20.45 4.08 -10.30
C HIS A 37 19.63 4.93 -11.29
N ALA A 38 18.84 4.32 -12.17
CA ALA A 38 17.93 5.00 -13.07
C ALA A 38 16.61 5.42 -12.41
N GLY A 39 16.38 5.07 -11.14
CA GLY A 39 15.13 5.37 -10.42
C GLY A 39 13.95 4.47 -10.80
N CYS A 40 14.18 3.35 -11.49
CA CYS A 40 13.16 2.36 -11.80
C CYS A 40 12.85 1.50 -10.56
N ARG A 41 11.56 1.18 -10.36
CA ARG A 41 11.11 0.37 -9.21
C ARG A 41 11.08 -1.12 -9.52
N GLU A 42 11.05 -1.45 -10.81
CA GLU A 42 11.03 -2.80 -11.34
C GLU A 42 12.33 -3.54 -11.00
N LYS A 43 12.21 -4.85 -10.76
CA LYS A 43 13.34 -5.74 -10.52
C LYS A 43 13.22 -6.99 -11.35
N ILE A 44 14.37 -7.46 -11.83
CA ILE A 44 14.53 -8.72 -12.54
C ILE A 44 14.84 -9.80 -11.51
N ASP A 45 14.07 -10.89 -11.54
CA ASP A 45 14.32 -12.08 -10.74
C ASP A 45 14.84 -13.20 -11.67
N HIS A 46 16.04 -13.71 -11.38
CA HIS A 46 16.69 -14.75 -12.18
C HIS A 46 16.14 -16.15 -11.91
N ARG A 47 15.37 -16.32 -10.83
CA ARG A 47 14.84 -17.62 -10.37
C ARG A 47 13.69 -18.07 -11.27
N SER A 48 13.44 -19.38 -11.33
CA SER A 48 12.28 -19.90 -12.04
C SER A 48 10.96 -19.49 -11.35
N TYR A 49 9.82 -19.54 -12.06
CA TYR A 49 8.52 -19.27 -11.42
C TYR A 49 8.24 -20.18 -10.22
N ALA A 50 8.69 -21.44 -10.28
CA ALA A 50 8.59 -22.39 -9.17
C ALA A 50 9.42 -21.91 -7.97
N ASP A 51 10.68 -21.53 -8.19
CA ASP A 51 11.59 -21.06 -7.13
C ASP A 51 11.14 -19.70 -6.53
N GLN A 52 10.43 -18.89 -7.32
CA GLN A 52 9.80 -17.65 -6.85
C GLN A 52 8.55 -17.90 -6.01
N ASN A 53 7.97 -19.11 -6.04
CA ASN A 53 6.70 -19.46 -5.41
C ASN A 53 5.55 -18.50 -5.76
N ASN A 54 5.54 -18.00 -7.01
CA ASN A 54 4.58 -17.00 -7.48
C ASN A 54 3.29 -17.60 -8.07
N GLY A 55 3.16 -18.93 -8.06
CA GLY A 55 2.01 -19.65 -8.61
C GLY A 55 1.92 -19.68 -10.13
N LEU A 56 2.81 -19.00 -10.85
CA LEU A 56 2.81 -18.98 -12.31
C LEU A 56 3.37 -20.29 -12.88
N GLN A 57 2.79 -20.74 -13.99
CA GLN A 57 3.24 -21.95 -14.67
C GLN A 57 4.20 -21.62 -15.82
N ALA A 58 5.29 -22.37 -15.94
CA ALA A 58 6.21 -22.23 -17.06
C ALA A 58 5.65 -22.89 -18.34
N THR A 59 5.94 -22.30 -19.50
CA THR A 59 5.62 -22.87 -20.81
C THR A 59 6.62 -23.97 -21.20
N ILE A 60 6.19 -24.89 -22.06
CA ILE A 60 7.07 -25.89 -22.67
C ILE A 60 7.75 -25.27 -23.90
N HIS A 61 9.02 -25.59 -24.13
CA HIS A 61 9.73 -25.11 -25.32
C HIS A 61 9.06 -25.63 -26.60
N GLU A 62 8.69 -24.71 -27.49
CA GLU A 62 8.21 -25.04 -28.83
C GLU A 62 9.39 -25.27 -29.77
N GLY A 63 9.66 -26.54 -30.06
CA GLY A 63 10.64 -26.89 -31.07
C GLY A 63 10.26 -26.40 -32.46
N THR A 64 11.23 -26.33 -33.37
CA THR A 64 11.09 -25.79 -34.72
C THR A 64 9.88 -26.33 -35.49
N LYS A 65 9.60 -27.64 -35.39
CA LYS A 65 8.47 -28.27 -36.06
C LYS A 65 7.11 -27.78 -35.52
N VAL A 66 6.99 -27.62 -34.20
CA VAL A 66 5.79 -27.09 -33.56
C VAL A 66 5.55 -25.65 -34.01
N THR A 67 6.59 -24.82 -33.98
CA THR A 67 6.50 -23.44 -34.44
C THR A 67 6.14 -23.33 -35.92
N GLN A 68 6.67 -24.21 -36.77
CA GLN A 68 6.34 -24.26 -38.19
C GLN A 68 4.85 -24.57 -38.41
N LEU A 69 4.32 -25.60 -37.74
CA LEU A 69 2.90 -25.97 -37.83
C LEU A 69 2.00 -24.82 -37.38
N ARG A 70 2.34 -24.16 -36.26
CA ARG A 70 1.60 -23.00 -35.78
C ARG A 70 1.57 -21.86 -36.79
N ARG A 71 2.69 -21.57 -37.48
CA ARG A 71 2.74 -20.54 -38.54
C ARG A 71 1.83 -20.87 -39.73
N GLN A 72 1.53 -22.14 -39.94
CA GLN A 72 0.57 -22.61 -40.95
C GLN A 72 -0.87 -22.65 -40.43
N GLY A 73 -1.12 -22.15 -39.20
CA GLY A 73 -2.43 -22.19 -38.55
C GLY A 73 -2.80 -23.54 -37.94
N ILE A 74 -1.84 -24.47 -37.83
CA ILE A 74 -2.06 -25.81 -37.26
C ILE A 74 -1.57 -25.84 -35.82
N ASP A 75 -2.49 -26.00 -34.89
CA ASP A 75 -2.17 -26.11 -33.48
C ASP A 75 -1.73 -27.53 -33.07
N THR A 76 -0.66 -27.58 -32.28
CA THR A 76 -0.17 -28.79 -31.63
C THR A 76 -0.58 -28.80 -30.16
N GLU A 77 -0.40 -29.94 -29.50
CA GLU A 77 -0.64 -30.03 -28.05
C GLU A 77 0.25 -29.06 -27.26
N ILE A 78 1.51 -28.90 -27.65
CA ILE A 78 2.46 -27.98 -27.01
C ILE A 78 2.02 -26.53 -27.23
N SER A 79 1.56 -26.19 -28.45
CA SER A 79 1.10 -24.83 -28.78
C SER A 79 -0.13 -24.46 -27.93
N ARG A 80 -1.14 -25.33 -27.91
CA ARG A 80 -2.35 -25.16 -27.08
C ARG A 80 -2.04 -25.09 -25.59
N PHE A 81 -1.16 -25.96 -25.10
CA PHE A 81 -0.73 -25.95 -23.70
C PHE A 81 -0.12 -24.59 -23.33
N ASN A 82 0.81 -24.09 -24.14
CA ASN A 82 1.47 -22.82 -23.88
C ASN A 82 0.51 -21.63 -23.92
N ASP A 83 -0.45 -21.62 -24.84
CA ASP A 83 -1.43 -20.54 -24.92
C ASP A 83 -2.33 -20.53 -23.69
N ASN A 84 -2.74 -21.71 -23.25
CA ASN A 84 -3.54 -21.89 -22.05
C ASN A 84 -2.76 -21.50 -20.77
N VAL A 85 -1.47 -21.83 -20.67
CA VAL A 85 -0.58 -21.36 -19.60
C VAL A 85 -0.45 -19.84 -19.59
N LYS A 86 -0.19 -19.22 -20.75
CA LYS A 86 -0.10 -17.76 -20.87
C LYS A 86 -1.39 -17.07 -20.45
N GLN A 87 -2.54 -17.61 -20.87
CA GLN A 87 -3.84 -17.08 -20.49
C GLN A 87 -4.05 -17.15 -18.97
N ARG A 88 -3.79 -18.29 -18.34
CA ARG A 88 -3.91 -18.46 -16.89
C ARG A 88 -2.99 -17.52 -16.12
N ASN A 89 -1.71 -17.46 -16.49
CA ASN A 89 -0.74 -16.57 -15.85
C ASN A 89 -1.18 -15.10 -15.97
N THR A 90 -1.67 -14.68 -17.14
CA THR A 90 -2.16 -13.31 -17.36
C THR A 90 -3.38 -13.00 -16.48
N GLN A 91 -4.33 -13.93 -16.40
CA GLN A 91 -5.51 -13.79 -15.55
C GLN A 91 -5.12 -13.69 -14.07
N GLN A 92 -4.21 -14.54 -13.60
CA GLN A 92 -3.73 -14.53 -12.22
C GLN A 92 -3.06 -13.19 -11.89
N LEU A 93 -2.12 -12.73 -12.71
CA LEU A 93 -1.44 -11.46 -12.49
C LEU A 93 -2.41 -10.27 -12.47
N HIS A 94 -3.42 -10.30 -13.34
CA HIS A 94 -4.45 -9.27 -13.37
C HIS A 94 -5.30 -9.28 -12.09
N GLN A 95 -5.73 -10.46 -11.63
CA GLN A 95 -6.49 -10.61 -10.39
C GLN A 95 -5.67 -10.16 -9.18
N GLU A 96 -4.41 -10.55 -9.07
CA GLU A 96 -3.52 -10.11 -7.99
C GLU A 96 -3.36 -8.59 -7.96
N LYS A 97 -3.23 -7.95 -9.14
CA LYS A 97 -3.16 -6.49 -9.25
C LYS A 97 -4.45 -5.84 -8.75
N GLN A 98 -5.60 -6.30 -9.21
CA GLN A 98 -6.91 -5.77 -8.78
C GLN A 98 -7.12 -5.94 -7.27
N GLN A 99 -6.74 -7.10 -6.71
CA GLN A 99 -6.87 -7.35 -5.27
C GLN A 99 -5.99 -6.40 -4.45
N LYS A 100 -4.73 -6.21 -4.85
CA LYS A 100 -3.82 -5.25 -4.20
C LYS A 100 -4.40 -3.84 -4.24
N GLU A 101 -4.88 -3.40 -5.39
CA GLU A 101 -5.50 -2.09 -5.58
C GLU A 101 -6.76 -1.92 -4.72
N SER A 102 -7.64 -2.93 -4.69
CA SER A 102 -8.84 -2.96 -3.83
C SER A 102 -8.51 -2.88 -2.34
N VAL A 103 -7.47 -3.58 -1.89
CA VAL A 103 -7.03 -3.54 -0.48
C VAL A 103 -6.50 -2.15 -0.13
N LEU A 104 -5.67 -1.56 -1.00
CA LEU A 104 -5.15 -0.21 -0.80
C LEU A 104 -6.26 0.84 -0.76
N GLN A 105 -7.20 0.77 -1.70
CA GLN A 105 -8.33 1.69 -1.76
C GLN A 105 -9.18 1.60 -0.49
N ARG A 106 -9.52 0.39 -0.03
CA ARG A 106 -10.25 0.20 1.23
C ARG A 106 -9.49 0.74 2.44
N GLY A 107 -8.16 0.57 2.47
CA GLY A 107 -7.31 1.11 3.53
C GLY A 107 -7.35 2.64 3.56
N LEU A 108 -7.16 3.28 2.41
CA LEU A 108 -7.20 4.74 2.27
C LEU A 108 -8.56 5.31 2.70
N SER A 109 -9.67 4.75 2.19
CA SER A 109 -11.01 5.23 2.54
C SER A 109 -11.30 5.13 4.05
N ARG A 110 -10.77 4.12 4.74
CA ARG A 110 -10.91 4.02 6.20
C ARG A 110 -10.15 5.11 6.95
N VAL A 111 -8.95 5.45 6.48
CA VAL A 111 -8.15 6.53 7.06
C VAL A 111 -8.86 7.86 6.87
N ASP A 112 -9.35 8.14 5.66
CA ASP A 112 -10.09 9.37 5.34
C ASP A 112 -11.33 9.50 6.23
N GLN A 113 -12.15 8.45 6.33
CA GLN A 113 -13.33 8.43 7.21
C GLN A 113 -12.99 8.66 8.68
N SER A 114 -11.90 8.06 9.15
CA SER A 114 -11.45 8.21 10.54
C SER A 114 -10.95 9.62 10.82
N PHE A 115 -10.27 10.23 9.85
CA PHE A 115 -9.80 11.61 9.93
C PHE A 115 -10.96 12.60 9.96
N ASP A 116 -11.94 12.45 9.06
CA ASP A 116 -13.15 13.27 9.04
C ASP A 116 -13.91 13.19 10.38
N GLN A 117 -14.03 11.98 10.93
CA GLN A 117 -14.68 11.78 12.23
C GLN A 117 -13.89 12.43 13.37
N TRP A 118 -12.56 12.31 13.35
CA TRP A 118 -11.71 12.99 14.32
C TRP A 118 -11.87 14.51 14.23
N GLN A 119 -11.87 15.10 13.04
CA GLN A 119 -12.08 16.54 12.84
C GLN A 119 -13.42 17.01 13.41
N LYS A 120 -14.51 16.29 13.10
CA LYS A 120 -15.85 16.58 13.66
C LYS A 120 -15.87 16.51 15.17
N ASN A 121 -15.19 15.52 15.75
CA ASN A 121 -15.08 15.38 17.20
C ASN A 121 -14.30 16.54 17.83
N GLN A 122 -13.23 17.03 17.18
CA GLN A 122 -12.50 18.21 17.65
C GLN A 122 -13.35 19.47 17.61
N GLU A 123 -14.08 19.68 16.51
CA GLU A 123 -14.99 20.82 16.37
C GLU A 123 -16.12 20.78 17.40
N THR A 124 -16.71 19.61 17.61
CA THR A 124 -17.75 19.41 18.63
C THR A 124 -17.22 19.77 20.02
N LYS A 125 -16.05 19.25 20.41
CA LYS A 125 -15.40 19.59 21.68
C LYS A 125 -15.11 21.07 21.81
N ARG A 126 -14.69 21.72 20.73
CA ARG A 126 -14.42 23.16 20.71
C ARG A 126 -15.70 23.96 20.96
N LEU A 127 -16.78 23.66 20.24
CA LEU A 127 -18.08 24.32 20.40
C LEU A 127 -18.63 24.12 21.83
N GLU A 128 -18.48 22.92 22.37
CA GLU A 128 -18.93 22.61 23.73
C GLU A 128 -18.14 23.40 24.79
N LEU A 129 -16.82 23.55 24.62
CA LEU A 129 -15.99 24.41 25.46
C LEU A 129 -16.36 25.89 25.34
N GLU A 130 -16.62 26.38 24.13
CA GLU A 130 -17.06 27.75 23.88
C GLU A 130 -18.40 28.03 24.58
N TYR A 131 -19.39 27.13 24.44
CA TYR A 131 -20.69 27.22 25.10
C TYR A 131 -20.58 27.24 26.63
N GLN A 132 -19.76 26.35 27.20
CA GLN A 132 -19.52 26.30 28.64
C GLN A 132 -18.85 27.58 29.15
N ALA A 133 -17.93 28.17 28.37
CA ALA A 133 -17.30 29.44 28.71
C ALA A 133 -18.29 30.61 28.67
N GLU A 134 -19.19 30.65 27.69
CA GLU A 134 -20.26 31.65 27.61
C GLU A 134 -21.22 31.56 28.79
N MET A 135 -21.69 30.35 29.12
CA MET A 135 -22.58 30.13 30.27
C MET A 135 -21.94 30.60 31.58
N LYS A 136 -20.66 30.28 31.80
CA LYS A 136 -19.92 30.77 32.97
C LYS A 136 -19.80 32.30 32.99
N ARG A 137 -19.52 32.93 31.83
CA ARG A 137 -19.47 34.40 31.71
C ARG A 137 -20.82 35.02 32.05
N GLN A 138 -21.94 34.44 31.59
CA GLN A 138 -23.28 34.93 31.91
C GLN A 138 -23.57 34.83 33.41
N GLN A 139 -23.28 33.69 34.03
CA GLN A 139 -23.47 33.51 35.48
C GLN A 139 -22.65 34.51 36.31
N GLU A 140 -21.40 34.77 35.91
CA GLU A 140 -20.54 35.75 36.58
C GLU A 140 -21.12 37.18 36.46
N LEU A 141 -21.61 37.56 35.27
CA LEU A 141 -22.26 38.85 35.05
C LEU A 141 -23.54 39.01 35.89
N GLU A 142 -24.36 37.95 35.99
CA GLU A 142 -25.55 37.95 36.84
C GLU A 142 -25.19 38.11 38.32
N LYS A 143 -24.17 37.36 38.79
CA LYS A 143 -23.67 37.48 40.17
C LYS A 143 -23.17 38.89 40.45
N GLN A 144 -22.38 39.47 39.56
CA GLN A 144 -21.91 40.86 39.69
C GLN A 144 -23.06 41.86 39.71
N ARG A 145 -24.09 41.68 38.87
CA ARG A 145 -25.30 42.53 38.89
C ARG A 145 -26.05 42.41 40.22
N ALA A 146 -26.20 41.20 40.75
CA ALA A 146 -26.85 40.97 42.04
C ALA A 146 -26.07 41.62 43.20
N GLU A 147 -24.75 41.46 43.24
CA GLU A 147 -23.88 42.11 44.24
C GLU A 147 -23.96 43.65 44.15
N GLN A 148 -23.94 44.21 42.95
CA GLN A 148 -24.10 45.66 42.76
C GLN A 148 -25.48 46.15 43.21
N ALA A 149 -26.55 45.39 42.97
CA ALA A 149 -27.90 45.72 43.43
C ALA A 149 -27.99 45.71 44.97
N LEU A 150 -27.44 44.68 45.62
CA LEU A 150 -27.33 44.61 47.09
C LEU A 150 -26.54 45.79 47.65
N ARG A 151 -25.38 46.11 47.07
CA ARG A 151 -24.54 47.24 47.50
C ARG A 151 -25.27 48.59 47.40
N LYS A 152 -26.02 48.81 46.31
CA LYS A 152 -26.85 50.00 46.12
C LYS A 152 -28.01 50.06 47.13
N ALA A 153 -28.66 48.94 47.42
CA ALA A 153 -29.73 48.86 48.41
C ALA A 153 -29.22 49.19 49.83
N SER A 154 -28.08 48.65 50.24
CA SER A 154 -27.43 48.99 51.51
C SER A 154 -27.01 50.47 51.59
N GLN A 155 -26.49 51.05 50.51
CA GLN A 155 -26.17 52.48 50.46
C GLN A 155 -27.41 53.39 50.59
N LYS A 156 -28.56 52.97 50.03
CA LYS A 156 -29.84 53.70 50.15
C LYS A 156 -30.39 53.67 51.59
N LEU A 157 -30.30 52.53 52.27
CA LEU A 157 -30.69 52.37 53.67
C LEU A 157 -29.80 53.21 54.62
N GLY A 158 -28.51 53.32 54.33
CA GLY A 158 -27.59 54.15 55.12
C GLY A 158 -27.77 55.67 54.92
N ARG A 159 -28.31 56.11 53.77
CA ARG A 159 -28.55 57.54 53.48
C ARG A 159 -29.91 58.07 53.95
N GLY A 160 -30.87 57.19 54.26
CA GLY A 160 -32.19 57.57 54.79
C GLY A 160 -32.25 57.70 56.32
N GLY A 161 -31.18 57.34 57.03
CA GLY A 161 -31.10 57.36 58.51
C GLY A 161 -30.52 58.63 59.13
N MET A 162 -30.23 59.67 58.35
CA MET A 162 -29.74 60.96 58.86
C MET A 162 -30.53 62.12 58.27
N SER A 163 -31.75 62.33 58.78
CA SER A 163 -32.39 63.63 58.85
C SER A 163 -33.32 63.62 60.07
N LEU A 164 -32.78 64.15 61.18
CA LEU A 164 -33.54 64.73 62.30
C LEU A 164 -33.98 66.14 61.91
#